data_AF-A0A520G650-F1
#
_entry.id   AF-A0A520G650-F1
#
_cell.length_a   1.000
_cell.length_b   1.000
_cell.length_c   1.000
_cell.angle_alpha   90.00
_cell.angle_beta   90.00
_cell.angle_gamma   90.00
#
_symmetry.space_group_name_H-M   'P 1'
#
loop_
_entity.id
_entity.type
_entity.pdbx_description
1 polymer ?
#
loop_
_entity_poly.entity_id
_entity_poly.type
_entity_poly.pdbx_seq_one_letter_code
_entity_poly.pdbx_strand_id
1 'polypeptide(L)' 'GKLLRAFAEITGIYAAPHYARALCWPEAQTQVPLGKTHLWDPKARVGVAGDWCMGHRVEDAFLSGLSLALAVA' A
#
# COMPACT_ATOMS: atom_id res chain seq x y z
N GLY A 1 -8.64 10.17 -23.36
CA GLY A 1 -9.13 9.01 -22.58
C GLY A 1 -9.91 9.49 -21.36
N LYS A 2 -10.72 8.61 -20.72
CA LYS A 2 -11.59 9.00 -19.59
C LYS A 2 -10.84 9.73 -18.47
N LEU A 3 -9.65 9.24 -18.07
CA LEU A 3 -8.82 9.86 -17.03
C LEU A 3 -8.31 11.27 -17.41
N LEU A 4 -7.80 11.45 -18.63
CA LEU A 4 -7.34 12.76 -19.10
C LEU A 4 -8.47 13.78 -19.22
N ARG A 5 -9.68 13.33 -19.62
CA ARG A 5 -10.86 14.19 -19.66
C ARG A 5 -11.26 14.66 -18.27
N ALA A 6 -11.35 13.73 -17.31
CA ALA A 6 -11.67 14.06 -15.92
C ALA A 6 -10.62 15.02 -15.32
N PHE A 7 -9.33 14.82 -15.60
CA PHE A 7 -8.27 15.73 -15.18
C PHE A 7 -8.47 17.15 -15.74
N ALA A 8 -8.73 17.28 -17.05
CA ALA A 8 -8.95 18.58 -17.69
C ALA A 8 -10.20 19.29 -17.15
N GLU A 9 -11.29 18.56 -16.90
CA GLU A 9 -12.54 19.12 -16.36
C GLU A 9 -12.37 19.66 -14.93
N ILE A 10 -11.57 19.00 -14.08
CA ILE A 10 -11.33 19.42 -12.70
C ILE A 10 -10.30 20.56 -12.62
N THR A 11 -9.26 20.51 -13.45
CA THR A 11 -8.12 21.43 -13.35
C THR A 11 -8.21 22.63 -14.29
N GLY A 12 -9.05 22.56 -15.33
CA GLY A 12 -9.09 23.54 -16.42
C GLY A 12 -7.90 23.47 -17.39
N ILE A 13 -7.01 22.48 -17.24
CA ILE A 13 -5.85 22.32 -18.11
C ILE A 13 -6.22 21.46 -19.32
N TYR A 14 -6.37 22.09 -20.48
CA TYR A 14 -6.71 21.43 -21.74
C TYR A 14 -5.50 21.10 -22.62
N ALA A 15 -4.29 21.45 -22.19
CA ALA A 15 -3.08 21.12 -22.90
C ALA A 15 -2.91 19.59 -23.00
N ALA A 16 -2.66 19.08 -24.20
CA ALA A 16 -2.39 17.66 -24.39
C ALA A 16 -1.05 17.31 -23.72
N PRO A 17 -1.00 16.28 -22.84
CA PRO A 17 0.26 15.89 -22.20
C PRO A 17 1.20 15.26 -23.23
N HIS A 18 2.48 15.64 -23.16
CA HIS A 18 3.53 15.01 -23.99
C HIS A 18 3.77 13.54 -23.65
N TYR A 19 3.42 13.11 -22.43
CA TYR A 19 3.55 11.74 -21.97
C TYR A 19 2.41 11.35 -21.03
N ALA A 20 1.89 10.14 -21.20
CA ALA A 20 0.88 9.57 -20.32
C ALA A 20 1.10 8.06 -20.18
N ARG A 21 0.98 7.54 -18.94
CA ARG A 21 1.01 6.11 -18.62
C ARG A 21 -0.11 5.81 -17.62
N ALA A 22 -0.75 4.67 -17.79
CA ALA A 22 -1.66 4.09 -16.81
C ALA A 22 -1.09 2.77 -16.29
N LEU A 23 -1.18 2.54 -15.00
CA LEU A 23 -0.81 1.31 -14.33
C LEU A 23 -1.99 0.87 -13.46
N CYS A 24 -2.21 -0.44 -13.36
CA CYS A 24 -3.24 -1.01 -12.50
C CYS A 24 -2.57 -1.87 -11.44
N TRP A 25 -2.83 -1.54 -10.18
CA TRP A 25 -2.32 -2.24 -9.01
C TRP A 25 -3.51 -2.92 -8.34
N PRO A 26 -3.77 -4.21 -8.59
CA PRO A 26 -5.01 -4.87 -8.14
C PRO A 26 -5.12 -4.93 -6.61
N GLU A 27 -3.99 -5.08 -5.91
CA GLU A 27 -3.91 -5.19 -4.46
C GLU A 27 -3.26 -3.94 -3.83
N ALA A 28 -3.59 -2.75 -4.32
CA ALA A 28 -2.95 -1.50 -3.91
C ALA A 28 -3.29 -1.01 -2.50
N GLN A 29 -4.43 -1.42 -1.95
CA GLN A 29 -4.91 -0.86 -0.70
C GLN A 29 -5.69 -1.89 0.11
N THR A 30 -5.17 -2.18 1.30
CA THR A 30 -5.87 -2.99 2.31
C THR A 30 -7.23 -2.39 2.65
N GLN A 31 -8.28 -3.19 2.45
CA GLN A 31 -9.64 -2.82 2.84
C GLN A 31 -9.99 -3.33 4.25
N VAL A 32 -9.49 -4.52 4.59
CA VAL A 32 -9.72 -5.17 5.89
C VAL A 32 -8.36 -5.59 6.45
N PRO A 33 -7.86 -4.94 7.51
CA PRO A 33 -6.57 -5.28 8.09
C PRO A 33 -6.66 -6.59 8.88
N LEU A 34 -5.52 -7.28 9.01
CA LEU A 34 -5.39 -8.49 9.84
C LEU A 34 -5.73 -8.23 11.32
N GLY A 35 -5.48 -7.01 11.81
CA GLY A 35 -5.70 -6.62 13.21
C GLY A 35 -4.59 -7.08 14.16
N LYS A 36 -3.42 -7.46 13.63
CA LYS A 36 -2.22 -7.82 14.39
C LYS A 36 -1.04 -7.10 13.77
N THR A 37 -0.08 -6.65 14.59
CA THR A 37 1.08 -5.90 14.07
C THR A 37 1.96 -6.74 13.17
N HIS A 38 2.04 -8.05 13.40
CA HIS A 38 2.77 -9.01 12.57
C HIS A 38 2.27 -10.44 12.86
N LEU A 39 2.71 -11.39 12.05
CA LEU A 39 2.62 -12.82 12.35
C LEU A 39 4.03 -13.38 12.57
N TRP A 40 4.19 -14.23 13.58
CA TRP A 40 5.43 -14.93 13.88
C TRP A 40 5.15 -16.40 14.15
N ASP A 41 5.83 -17.28 13.41
CA ASP A 41 5.89 -18.71 13.70
C ASP A 41 7.27 -19.05 14.30
N PRO A 42 7.35 -19.34 15.61
CA PRO A 42 8.62 -19.65 16.26
C PRO A 42 9.18 -21.03 15.89
N LYS A 43 8.33 -21.98 15.45
CA LYS A 43 8.79 -23.31 15.05
C LYS A 43 9.47 -23.25 13.69
N ALA A 44 8.86 -22.55 12.74
CA ALA A 44 9.42 -22.35 11.41
C ALA A 44 10.49 -21.24 11.37
N ARG A 45 10.53 -20.37 12.39
CA ARG A 45 11.31 -19.12 12.42
C ARG A 45 10.99 -18.21 11.22
N VAL A 46 9.70 -18.08 10.91
CA VAL A 46 9.20 -17.27 9.80
C VAL A 46 8.28 -16.19 10.34
N GLY A 47 8.53 -14.95 9.93
CA GLY A 47 7.69 -13.80 10.25
C GLY A 47 7.13 -13.14 9.00
N VAL A 48 5.93 -12.59 9.12
CA VAL A 48 5.28 -11.84 8.05
C VAL A 48 4.84 -10.48 8.60
N ALA A 49 5.15 -9.44 7.83
CA ALA A 49 4.84 -8.05 8.12
C ALA A 49 4.45 -7.31 6.84
N GLY A 50 3.65 -6.25 6.98
CA GLY A 50 3.16 -5.43 5.87
C GLY A 50 2.15 -4.40 6.34
N ASP A 51 1.80 -3.45 5.49
CA ASP A 51 0.75 -2.45 5.80
C ASP A 51 -0.56 -3.13 6.18
N TRP A 52 -0.95 -4.16 5.44
CA TRP A 52 -2.18 -4.95 5.63
C TRP A 52 -2.32 -5.61 7.01
N CYS A 53 -1.25 -5.66 7.81
CA CYS A 53 -1.31 -6.12 9.19
C CYS A 53 -2.19 -5.19 10.06
N MET A 54 -2.03 -3.87 9.91
CA MET A 54 -2.71 -2.87 10.74
C MET A 54 -3.55 -1.86 9.94
N GLY A 55 -3.28 -1.67 8.66
CA GLY A 55 -3.96 -0.68 7.83
C GLY A 55 -3.50 -0.71 6.37
N HIS A 56 -3.29 0.46 5.78
CA HIS A 56 -2.97 0.62 4.35
C HIS A 56 -1.97 1.75 4.10
N ARG A 57 -1.46 2.38 5.17
CA ARG A 57 -0.50 3.48 5.05
C ARG A 57 0.91 2.88 5.04
N VAL A 58 1.83 3.61 4.43
CA VAL A 58 3.27 3.30 4.50
C VAL A 58 3.74 3.20 5.96
N GLU A 59 3.17 4.02 6.85
CA GLU A 59 3.42 3.97 8.29
C GLU A 59 3.04 2.62 8.91
N ASP A 60 1.92 2.02 8.49
CA ASP A 60 1.48 0.70 8.98
C ASP A 60 2.49 -0.39 8.58
N ALA A 61 3.02 -0.34 7.35
CA ALA A 61 4.06 -1.27 6.90
C ALA A 61 5.35 -1.12 7.72
N PHE A 62 5.78 0.10 7.98
CA PHE A 62 6.96 0.37 8.79
C PHE A 62 6.80 -0.15 10.22
N LEU A 63 5.69 0.17 10.88
CA LEU A 63 5.39 -0.27 12.24
C LEU A 63 5.24 -1.79 12.33
N SER A 64 4.61 -2.42 11.33
CA SER A 64 4.51 -3.88 11.24
C SER A 64 5.88 -4.54 11.18
N GLY A 65 6.77 -4.06 10.29
CA GLY A 65 8.13 -4.58 10.16
C GLY A 65 8.97 -4.38 11.42
N LEU A 66 8.92 -3.19 12.02
CA LEU A 66 9.62 -2.89 13.27
C LEU A 66 9.13 -3.78 14.43
N SER A 67 7.81 -3.96 14.54
CA SER A 67 7.21 -4.81 15.58
C SER A 67 7.68 -6.26 15.47
N LEU A 68 7.72 -6.79 14.24
CA LEU A 68 8.23 -8.14 14.01
C LEU A 68 9.72 -8.25 14.38
N ALA A 69 10.54 -7.29 13.96
CA ALA A 69 11.98 -7.30 14.27
C ALA A 69 12.24 -7.29 15.78
N LEU A 70 11.49 -6.50 16.54
CA LEU A 70 11.59 -6.45 18.01
C LEU A 70 11.09 -7.74 18.69
N ALA A 71 10.12 -8.44 18.08
CA ALA A 71 9.58 -9.68 18.64
C ALA A 71 10.50 -10.91 18.45
N VAL A 72 11.45 -10.82 17.51
CA VAL A 72 12.37 -11.92 17.17
C VAL A 72 13.82 -11.66 17.60
N ALA A 73 14.12 -10.47 18.12
CA ALA A 73 15.40 -10.09 18.68
C ALA A 73 15.58 -10.66 20.09
#